data_AF-A0A840WMX6-F1
#
_entry.id   AF-A0A840WMX6-F1
#
_cell.length_a   1.000
_cell.length_b   1.000
_cell.length_c   1.000
_cell.angle_alpha   90.00
_cell.angle_beta   90.00
_cell.angle_gamma   90.00
#
_symmetry.space_group_name_H-M   'P 1'
#
loop_
_entity.id
_entity.type
_entity.pdbx_description
1 polymer ?
#
loop_
_entity_poly.entity_id
_entity_poly.type
_entity_poly.pdbx_seq_one_letter_code
_entity_poly.pdbx_strand_id
1 'polypeptide(L)'
;MLEEFKKFALKGNVMDMAVGIIIGAAFTTIVKSLVTDIITPIIGYISGGVDFTNVFTVLGEGDFATLAAAQEAGAATINWGIFLNAVFAFLIVAWVLFLVVRTMNKAKEAMEKKEEPAPEAPKGPTQEELLSDIRDLLKAQQG
;
A
#
# COMPACT_ATOMS: atom_id res chain seq x y z
N MET A 1 -30.94 -9.81 9.44
CA MET A 1 -30.23 -9.52 8.17
C MET A 1 -29.71 -8.08 8.08
N LEU A 2 -30.52 -7.05 7.77
CA LEU A 2 -30.02 -5.67 7.61
C LEU A 2 -29.46 -5.06 8.90
N GLU A 3 -30.10 -5.29 10.06
CA GLU A 3 -29.59 -4.79 11.35
C GLU A 3 -28.33 -5.53 11.82
N GLU A 4 -28.25 -6.84 11.55
CA GLU A 4 -27.06 -7.66 11.85
C GLU A 4 -25.89 -7.28 10.94
N PHE A 5 -26.15 -7.01 9.66
CA PHE A 5 -25.17 -6.48 8.72
C PHE A 5 -24.67 -5.11 9.15
N LYS A 6 -25.58 -4.21 9.60
CA LYS A 6 -25.19 -2.91 10.14
C LYS A 6 -24.32 -3.05 11.40
N LYS A 7 -24.66 -3.95 12.34
CA LYS A 7 -23.83 -4.25 13.51
C LYS A 7 -22.46 -4.85 13.15
N PHE A 8 -22.39 -5.67 12.11
CA PHE A 8 -21.15 -6.24 11.60
C PHE A 8 -20.28 -5.19 10.90
N ALA A 9 -20.87 -4.36 10.04
CA ALA A 9 -20.17 -3.31 9.29
C ALA A 9 -19.69 -2.16 10.19
N LEU A 10 -20.39 -1.88 11.29
CA LEU A 10 -20.00 -0.88 12.29
C LEU A 10 -18.92 -1.36 13.26
N LYS A 11 -18.45 -2.61 13.13
CA LYS A 11 -17.28 -3.09 13.89
C LYS A 11 -16.06 -2.37 13.31
N GLY A 12 -15.54 -1.36 14.02
CA GLY A 12 -14.56 -0.38 13.50
C GLY A 12 -13.39 -0.99 12.71
N ASN A 13 -12.84 -2.12 13.17
CA ASN A 13 -11.76 -2.85 12.48
C ASN A 13 -12.13 -3.31 11.05
N VAL A 14 -13.39 -3.64 10.78
CA VAL A 14 -13.85 -4.12 9.47
C VAL A 14 -13.98 -2.95 8.47
N MET A 15 -14.46 -1.80 8.94
CA MET A 15 -14.62 -0.61 8.09
C MET A 15 -13.25 -0.07 7.65
N ASP A 16 -12.30 0.07 8.58
CA ASP A 16 -10.95 0.55 8.27
C ASP A 16 -10.20 -0.43 7.33
N MET A 17 -10.36 -1.73 7.55
CA MET A 17 -9.82 -2.76 6.67
C MET A 17 -10.45 -2.69 5.27
N ALA A 18 -11.77 -2.52 5.17
CA ALA A 18 -12.46 -2.42 3.88
C ALA A 18 -11.98 -1.19 3.08
N VAL A 19 -11.86 -0.04 3.74
CA VAL A 19 -11.33 1.19 3.12
C VAL A 19 -9.89 0.97 2.65
N GLY A 20 -9.04 0.36 3.47
CA GLY A 20 -7.65 0.05 3.11
C GLY A 20 -7.52 -0.83 1.86
N ILE A 21 -8.35 -1.88 1.76
CA ILE A 21 -8.35 -2.78 0.59
C ILE A 21 -8.83 -2.07 -0.67
N ILE A 22 -9.92 -1.31 -0.60
CA ILE A 22 -10.48 -0.59 -1.76
C ILE A 22 -9.47 0.45 -2.28
N ILE A 23 -8.89 1.23 -1.37
CA ILE A 23 -7.87 2.23 -1.74
C ILE A 23 -6.63 1.54 -2.31
N GLY A 24 -6.19 0.43 -1.71
CA GLY A 24 -5.04 -0.34 -2.21
C GLY A 24 -5.25 -0.87 -3.63
N ALA A 25 -6.43 -1.41 -3.94
CA ALA A 25 -6.78 -1.90 -5.27
C ALA A 25 -6.85 -0.77 -6.31
N ALA A 26 -7.52 0.35 -5.96
CA ALA A 26 -7.60 1.52 -6.83
C ALA A 26 -6.22 2.12 -7.11
N PHE A 27 -5.39 2.26 -6.07
CA PHE A 27 -4.04 2.79 -6.20
C PHE A 27 -3.15 1.92 -7.09
N THR A 28 -3.19 0.59 -6.90
CA THR A 28 -2.44 -0.35 -7.76
C THR A 28 -2.83 -0.20 -9.22
N THR A 29 -4.12 0.03 -9.51
CA THR A 29 -4.62 0.25 -10.87
C THR A 29 -4.08 1.53 -11.48
N ILE A 30 -4.06 2.63 -10.72
CA ILE A 30 -3.50 3.92 -11.15
C ILE A 30 -2.01 3.79 -11.48
N VAL A 31 -1.23 3.12 -10.62
CA VAL A 31 0.20 2.94 -10.87
C VAL A 31 0.43 2.03 -12.07
N LYS A 32 -0.36 0.96 -12.22
CA LYS A 32 -0.28 0.10 -13.40
C LYS A 32 -0.54 0.89 -14.69
N SER A 33 -1.58 1.73 -14.72
CA SER A 33 -1.87 2.60 -15.87
C SER A 33 -0.74 3.59 -16.15
N LEU A 34 -0.15 4.21 -15.11
CA LEU A 34 1.03 5.06 -15.30
C LEU A 34 2.18 4.32 -15.98
N VAL A 35 2.43 3.06 -15.62
CA VAL A 35 3.52 2.29 -16.23
C VAL A 35 3.16 1.80 -17.63
N THR A 36 2.00 1.16 -17.79
CA THR A 36 1.59 0.55 -19.06
C THR A 36 1.22 1.60 -20.10
N ASP A 37 0.49 2.65 -19.73
CA ASP A 37 -0.12 3.57 -20.69
C ASP A 37 0.71 4.84 -20.91
N ILE A 38 1.61 5.19 -19.99
CA ILE A 38 2.44 6.41 -20.09
C ILE A 38 3.92 6.06 -20.23
N ILE A 39 4.49 5.32 -19.28
CA ILE A 39 5.94 5.05 -19.30
C ILE A 39 6.33 4.11 -20.45
N THR A 40 5.58 3.03 -20.67
CA THR A 40 5.92 2.03 -21.70
C THR A 40 5.94 2.63 -23.11
N PRO A 41 4.94 3.43 -23.55
CA PRO A 41 4.98 4.07 -24.86
C PRO A 41 6.14 5.07 -25.00
N ILE A 42 6.49 5.81 -23.93
CA ILE A 42 7.62 6.73 -23.94
C ILE A 42 8.94 5.98 -24.11
N ILE A 43 9.14 4.90 -23.36
CA ILE A 43 10.33 4.05 -23.51
C ILE A 43 10.38 3.45 -24.91
N GLY A 44 9.25 2.94 -25.42
CA GLY A 44 9.14 2.38 -26.77
C GLY A 44 9.46 3.40 -27.87
N TYR A 45 9.06 4.67 -27.68
CA TYR A 45 9.39 5.75 -28.60
C TYR A 45 10.89 6.07 -28.59
N ILE A 46 11.52 6.13 -27.41
CA ILE A 46 12.94 6.45 -27.27
C ILE A 46 13.84 5.29 -27.73
N SER A 47 13.41 4.04 -27.55
CA SER A 47 14.14 2.84 -27.97
C SER A 47 14.08 2.57 -29.49
N GLY A 48 13.44 3.45 -30.28
CA GLY A 48 13.36 3.33 -31.74
C GLY A 48 12.16 2.51 -32.23
N GLY A 49 11.07 2.45 -31.47
CA GLY A 49 9.86 1.71 -31.84
C GLY A 49 9.84 0.26 -31.35
N VAL A 50 10.71 -0.10 -30.41
CA VAL A 50 10.68 -1.44 -29.80
C VAL A 50 9.48 -1.51 -28.86
N ASP A 51 8.38 -2.07 -29.36
CA ASP A 51 7.25 -2.47 -28.54
C ASP A 51 7.57 -3.78 -27.83
N PHE A 52 7.97 -3.69 -26.57
CA PHE A 52 8.24 -4.85 -25.73
C PHE A 52 7.04 -5.80 -25.63
N THR A 53 5.81 -5.33 -25.87
CA THR A 53 4.62 -6.20 -25.86
C THR A 53 4.70 -7.32 -26.89
N ASN A 54 5.39 -7.09 -28.02
CA ASN A 54 5.59 -8.07 -29.09
C ASN A 54 6.90 -8.86 -28.96
N VAL A 55 7.59 -8.77 -27.82
CA VAL A 55 8.71 -9.65 -27.50
C VAL A 55 8.16 -10.91 -26.85
N PHE A 56 7.95 -11.92 -27.67
CA PHE A 56 7.47 -13.23 -27.25
C PHE A 56 8.17 -14.36 -28.01
N THR A 57 8.09 -15.57 -27.45
CA THR A 57 8.61 -16.79 -28.09
C THR A 57 7.47 -17.79 -28.20
N VAL A 58 7.24 -18.33 -29.39
CA VAL A 58 6.23 -19.36 -29.62
C VAL A 58 6.80 -20.73 -29.24
N LEU A 59 6.08 -21.47 -28.42
CA LEU A 59 6.35 -22.85 -28.05
C LEU A 59 5.57 -23.77 -28.98
N GLY A 60 6.03 -23.91 -30.23
CA GLY A 60 5.35 -24.72 -31.24
C GLY A 60 5.75 -24.35 -32.66
N GLU A 61 4.97 -24.84 -33.62
CA GLU A 61 5.10 -24.46 -35.03
C GLU A 61 4.28 -23.20 -35.31
N GLY A 62 4.85 -22.26 -36.07
CA GLY A 62 4.20 -21.02 -36.46
C GLY A 62 5.07 -19.81 -36.15
N ASP A 63 5.27 -18.96 -37.17
CA ASP A 63 5.92 -17.67 -37.02
C ASP A 63 4.85 -16.59 -37.11
N PHE A 64 4.69 -15.81 -36.04
CA PHE A 64 3.63 -14.82 -35.90
C PHE A 64 4.25 -13.44 -35.75
N ALA A 65 3.76 -12.47 -36.53
CA ALA A 65 4.28 -11.10 -36.50
C ALA A 65 3.93 -10.34 -35.21
N THR A 66 2.89 -10.76 -34.48
CA THR A 66 2.42 -10.10 -33.26
C THR A 66 1.99 -11.11 -32.22
N LEU A 67 2.07 -10.71 -30.95
CA LEU A 67 1.60 -11.54 -29.83
C LEU A 67 0.12 -11.87 -29.99
N ALA A 68 -0.68 -10.88 -30.39
CA ALA A 68 -2.11 -11.03 -30.60
C ALA A 68 -2.43 -12.13 -31.62
N ALA A 69 -1.71 -12.16 -32.75
CA ALA A 69 -1.91 -13.17 -33.78
C ALA A 69 -1.54 -14.59 -33.28
N ALA A 70 -0.47 -14.71 -32.50
CA ALA A 70 -0.09 -15.99 -31.90
C ALA A 70 -1.13 -16.48 -30.88
N GLN A 71 -1.68 -15.58 -30.07
CA GLN A 71 -2.71 -15.92 -29.07
C GLN A 71 -4.05 -16.28 -29.73
N GLU A 72 -4.47 -15.56 -30.78
CA GLU A 72 -5.68 -15.87 -31.54
C GLU A 72 -5.58 -17.22 -32.27
N ALA A 73 -4.39 -17.57 -32.76
CA ALA A 73 -4.11 -18.88 -33.35
C ALA A 73 -4.05 -20.03 -32.32
N GLY A 74 -4.19 -19.73 -31.03
CA GLY A 74 -4.09 -20.71 -29.94
C GLY A 74 -2.67 -21.23 -29.71
N ALA A 75 -1.65 -20.54 -30.24
CA ALA A 75 -0.27 -20.94 -30.05
C ALA A 75 0.19 -20.67 -28.61
N ALA A 76 0.88 -21.64 -28.02
CA ALA A 76 1.51 -21.45 -26.71
C ALA A 76 2.65 -20.43 -26.84
N THR A 77 2.61 -19.34 -26.07
CA THR A 77 3.59 -18.25 -26.15
C THR A 77 4.22 -17.94 -24.79
N ILE A 78 5.52 -17.69 -24.78
CA ILE A 78 6.24 -17.10 -23.64
C ILE A 78 6.39 -15.60 -23.90
N ASN A 79 5.73 -14.79 -23.07
CA ASN A 79 5.57 -13.36 -23.32
C ASN A 79 6.58 -12.54 -22.51
N TRP A 80 7.86 -12.64 -22.91
CA TRP A 80 8.98 -12.03 -22.19
C TRP A 80 8.81 -10.54 -21.95
N GLY A 81 8.35 -9.79 -22.95
CA GLY A 81 8.25 -8.34 -22.78
C GLY A 81 7.05 -7.90 -21.96
N ILE A 82 5.92 -8.62 -21.98
CA ILE A 82 4.83 -8.39 -21.02
C ILE A 82 5.32 -8.66 -19.59
N PHE A 83 6.07 -9.74 -19.39
CA PHE A 83 6.64 -10.05 -18.08
C PHE A 83 7.60 -8.94 -17.60
N LEU A 84 8.49 -8.47 -18.48
CA LEU A 84 9.42 -7.39 -18.15
C LEU A 84 8.68 -6.09 -17.82
N ASN A 85 7.63 -5.75 -18.56
CA ASN A 85 6.75 -4.62 -18.25
C ASN A 85 6.11 -4.76 -16.85
N ALA A 86 5.65 -5.96 -16.49
CA ALA A 86 5.10 -6.23 -15.17
C ALA A 86 6.15 -6.07 -14.05
N VAL A 87 7.40 -6.49 -14.29
CA VAL A 87 8.52 -6.28 -13.36
C VAL A 87 8.80 -4.80 -13.16
N PHE A 88 8.87 -4.01 -14.24
CA PHE A 88 9.04 -2.56 -14.13
C PHE A 88 7.88 -1.90 -13.38
N ALA A 89 6.64 -2.31 -13.67
CA ALA A 89 5.47 -1.82 -12.95
C ALA A 89 5.56 -2.11 -11.45
N PHE A 90 5.94 -3.34 -11.08
CA PHE A 90 6.14 -3.72 -9.70
C PHE A 90 7.23 -2.89 -9.00
N LEU A 91 8.38 -2.68 -9.65
CA LEU A 91 9.46 -1.87 -9.10
C LEU A 91 9.03 -0.42 -8.88
N ILE A 92 8.26 0.16 -9.80
CA ILE A 92 7.73 1.52 -9.67
C ILE A 92 6.71 1.59 -8.53
N VAL A 93 5.77 0.65 -8.44
CA VAL A 93 4.82 0.56 -7.31
C VAL A 93 5.56 0.47 -5.99
N ALA A 94 6.54 -0.43 -5.88
CA ALA A 94 7.33 -0.63 -4.67
C ALA A 94 8.09 0.64 -4.28
N TRP A 95 8.68 1.33 -5.27
CA TRP A 95 9.37 2.60 -5.05
C TRP A 95 8.43 3.70 -4.55
N VAL A 96 7.25 3.84 -5.17
CA VAL A 96 6.27 4.84 -4.75
C VAL A 96 5.73 4.55 -3.36
N LEU A 97 5.41 3.28 -3.05
CA LEU A 97 5.00 2.88 -1.70
C LEU A 97 6.09 3.15 -0.67
N PHE A 98 7.36 2.87 -1.00
CA PHE A 98 8.49 3.21 -0.16
C PHE A 98 8.57 4.72 0.12
N LEU A 99 8.37 5.57 -0.89
CA LEU A 99 8.34 7.03 -0.70
C LEU A 99 7.19 7.47 0.21
N VAL A 100 6.00 6.89 0.06
CA VAL A 100 4.83 7.18 0.93
C VAL A 100 5.14 6.79 2.37
N VAL A 101 5.59 5.56 2.62
CA VAL A 101 5.95 5.07 3.96
C VAL A 101 7.05 5.92 4.57
N ARG A 102 8.10 6.26 3.80
CA ARG A 102 9.18 7.15 4.25
C ARG A 102 8.66 8.52 4.65
N THR A 103 7.72 9.08 3.88
CA THR A 103 7.14 10.40 4.16
C THR A 103 6.26 10.37 5.40
N MET A 104 5.47 9.30 5.58
CA MET A 104 4.66 9.09 6.78
C MET A 104 5.54 8.91 8.03
N ASN A 105 6.63 8.14 7.93
CA ASN A 105 7.57 7.95 9.04
C ASN A 105 8.25 9.28 9.40
N LYS A 106 8.71 10.06 8.40
CA LYS A 106 9.25 11.41 8.63
C LYS A 106 8.23 12.37 9.24
N ALA A 107 6.96 12.29 8.84
CA ALA A 107 5.91 13.13 9.40
C ALA A 107 5.62 12.78 10.87
N LYS A 108 5.60 11.48 11.21
CA LYS A 108 5.47 11.01 12.59
C LYS A 108 6.65 11.46 13.45
N GLU A 109 7.88 11.23 12.98
CA GLU A 109 9.09 11.70 13.66
C GLU A 109 9.07 13.22 13.86
N ALA A 110 8.59 13.98 12.87
CA ALA A 110 8.48 15.44 12.98
C ALA A 110 7.38 15.91 13.95
N MET A 111 6.32 15.13 14.15
CA MET A 111 5.29 15.39 15.17
C MET A 111 5.82 15.05 16.58
N GLU A 112 6.47 13.90 16.74
CA GLU A 112 7.09 13.47 18.01
C GLU A 112 8.23 14.42 18.43
N LYS A 113 9.03 14.94 17.49
CA LYS A 113 10.07 15.94 17.79
C LYS A 113 9.52 17.32 18.15
N LYS A 114 8.29 17.62 17.75
CA LYS A 114 7.62 18.89 18.09
C LYS A 114 6.95 18.83 19.46
N GLU A 115 6.87 17.63 20.04
CA GLU A 115 6.59 17.36 21.45
C GLU A 115 7.87 17.26 22.29
N GLU A 116 8.96 17.97 21.93
CA GLU A 116 9.89 18.41 22.97
C GLU A 116 9.09 19.25 23.98
N PRO A 117 9.10 18.87 25.27
CA PRO A 117 8.08 19.28 26.20
C PRO A 117 8.12 20.79 26.34
N ALA A 118 7.00 21.45 26.07
CA ALA A 118 6.68 22.65 26.83
C ALA A 118 6.93 22.28 28.30
N PRO A 119 7.75 23.04 29.06
CA PRO A 119 8.16 22.67 30.41
C PRO A 119 6.95 22.17 31.15
N GLU A 120 6.98 20.90 31.54
CA GLU A 120 5.82 20.19 32.07
C GLU A 120 5.21 21.07 33.16
N ALA A 121 4.03 21.64 32.89
CA ALA A 121 3.20 22.13 33.98
C ALA A 121 3.06 20.91 34.92
N PRO A 122 3.39 21.07 36.22
CA PRO A 122 3.64 19.95 37.12
C PRO A 122 2.52 18.93 36.95
N LYS A 123 2.89 17.73 36.47
CA LYS A 123 1.94 16.64 36.29
C LYS A 123 1.24 16.49 37.65
N GLY A 124 -0.08 16.64 37.64
CA GLY A 124 -0.89 16.33 38.82
C GLY A 124 -0.55 14.91 39.30
N PRO A 125 -0.78 14.61 40.59
CA PRO A 125 -0.34 13.36 41.20
C PRO A 125 -0.74 12.17 40.35
N THR A 126 0.23 11.29 40.13
CA THR A 126 0.05 10.06 39.36
C THR A 126 -1.02 9.18 40.00
N GLN A 127 -1.66 8.31 39.20
CA GLN A 127 -2.66 7.38 39.73
C GLN A 127 -2.10 6.49 40.83
N GLU A 128 -0.80 6.18 40.77
CA GLU A 128 -0.11 5.43 41.82
C GLU A 128 -0.02 6.23 43.12
N GLU A 129 0.31 7.53 43.06
CA GLU A 129 0.34 8.45 44.20
C GLU A 129 -1.06 8.61 44.84
N LEU A 130 -2.10 8.77 44.02
CA LEU A 130 -3.48 8.85 44.50
C LEU A 130 -3.93 7.56 45.18
N LEU A 131 -3.54 6.39 44.66
CA LEU A 131 -3.87 5.10 45.26
C LEU A 131 -3.12 4.87 46.57
N SER A 132 -1.87 5.34 46.70
CA SER A 132 -1.16 5.33 47.97
C SER A 132 -1.80 6.26 49.00
N ASP A 133 -2.18 7.47 48.62
CA ASP A 133 -2.88 8.41 49.51
C ASP A 133 -4.22 7.84 49.98
N ILE A 134 -5.01 7.23 49.08
CA ILE A 134 -6.27 6.56 49.43
C ILE A 134 -6.03 5.41 50.41
N ARG A 135 -4.98 4.59 50.19
CA ARG A 135 -4.64 3.49 51.11
C ARG A 135 -4.29 4.00 52.50
N ASP A 136 -3.52 5.07 52.58
CA ASP A 136 -3.04 5.60 53.85
C ASP A 136 -4.16 6.32 54.61
N LEU A 137 -5.06 7.01 53.90
CA LEU A 137 -6.32 7.55 54.46
C LEU A 137 -7.26 6.46 54.97
N LEU A 138 -7.38 5.33 54.25
CA LEU A 138 -8.21 4.19 54.69
C LEU A 138 -7.64 3.52 55.95
N LYS A 139 -6.31 3.41 56.08
CA LYS A 139 -5.67 2.91 57.30
C LYS A 139 -5.90 3.84 58.49
N ALA A 140 -5.84 5.15 58.28
CA ALA A 140 -6.10 6.14 59.32
C ALA A 140 -7.56 6.15 59.80
N GLN A 141 -8.51 5.71 58.98
CA GLN A 141 -9.93 5.57 59.35
C GLN A 141 -10.27 4.25 60.06
N GLN A 142 -9.41 3.23 59.96
CA GLN A 142 -9.64 1.89 60.53
C GLN A 142 -8.92 1.66 61.87
N GLY A 143 -8.21 2.67 62.39
CA GLY A 143 -7.65 2.70 63.75
C GLY A 143 -8.42 3.66 64.64
#